data_AF-A0A917JVM3-F1
#
_entry.id   AF-A0A917JVM3-F1
#
_cell.length_a   1.000
_cell.length_b   1.000
_cell.length_c   1.000
_cell.angle_alpha   90.00
_cell.angle_beta   90.00
_cell.angle_gamma   90.00
#
_symmetry.space_group_name_H-M   'P 1'
#
loop_
_entity.id
_entity.type
_entity.pdbx_description
1 polymer ?
#
loop_
_entity_poly.entity_id
_entity_poly.type
_entity_poly.pdbx_seq_one_letter_code
_entity_poly.pdbx_strand_id
1 'polypeptide(L)'
;MHTDLHVDQFLISNDHCVRVIDWGWPSAGAAWVDTALLVIRLILAGHTPAEAEAWAHTVPSFSTTSRDHLAALTSYVAGLWTYRAASGQIPHSHRRARIARDYAAHCVTNASRHHIHV
;
A
#
# COMPACT_ATOMS: atom_id res chain seq x y z
N MET A 1 -1.08 13.98 -0.11
CA MET A 1 -1.47 12.58 -0.31
C MET A 1 -2.97 12.45 -0.29
N HIS A 2 -3.48 11.41 -0.94
CA HIS A 2 -4.89 11.03 -0.95
C HIS A 2 -5.29 10.18 0.26
N THR A 3 -4.40 9.28 0.71
CA THR A 3 -4.52 8.37 1.86
C THR A 3 -5.51 7.20 1.76
N ASP A 4 -6.42 7.20 0.79
CA ASP A 4 -7.37 6.08 0.60
C ASP A 4 -7.56 5.60 -0.85
N LEU A 5 -6.55 5.71 -1.73
CA LEU A 5 -6.73 5.29 -3.13
C LEU A 5 -7.22 3.83 -3.26
N HIS A 6 -8.31 3.64 -4.00
CA HIS A 6 -8.83 2.35 -4.46
C HIS A 6 -9.53 2.47 -5.80
N VAL A 7 -9.89 1.34 -6.41
CA VAL A 7 -10.43 1.26 -7.78
C VAL A 7 -11.59 2.21 -8.03
N ASP A 8 -12.48 2.41 -7.05
CA ASP A 8 -13.65 3.28 -7.19
C ASP A 8 -13.34 4.78 -7.11
N GLN A 9 -12.09 5.15 -6.77
CA GLN A 9 -11.62 6.54 -6.72
C GLN A 9 -10.87 6.97 -7.99
N PHE A 10 -10.74 6.07 -8.98
CA PHE A 10 -10.17 6.38 -10.29
C PHE A 10 -11.27 6.43 -11.35
N LEU A 11 -11.41 7.59 -11.99
CA LEU A 11 -12.19 7.74 -13.21
C LEU A 11 -11.26 7.70 -14.40
N ILE A 12 -11.53 6.80 -15.35
CA ILE A 12 -10.75 6.66 -16.60
C ILE A 12 -11.66 7.08 -17.74
N SER A 13 -11.34 8.18 -18.41
CA SER A 13 -12.09 8.63 -19.59
C SER A 13 -11.64 7.93 -20.87
N ASN A 14 -12.44 8.06 -21.93
CA ASN A 14 -12.19 7.42 -23.23
C ASN A 14 -10.87 7.86 -23.88
N ASP A 15 -10.34 9.03 -23.50
CA ASP A 15 -9.05 9.57 -23.93
C ASP A 15 -7.87 9.09 -23.05
N HIS A 16 -8.10 8.07 -22.20
CA HIS A 16 -7.14 7.53 -21.24
C HIS A 16 -6.66 8.51 -20.16
N CYS A 17 -7.34 9.66 -19.98
CA CYS A 17 -7.08 10.53 -18.84
C CYS A 17 -7.59 9.87 -17.55
N VAL A 18 -6.75 9.83 -16.52
CA VAL A 18 -7.09 9.33 -15.20
C VAL A 18 -7.35 10.50 -14.26
N ARG A 19 -8.53 10.53 -13.63
CA ARG A 19 -8.89 11.50 -12.59
C ARG A 19 -9.05 10.78 -11.26
N VAL A 20 -8.36 11.30 -10.24
CA VAL A 20 -8.52 10.87 -8.85
C VAL A 20 -9.58 11.72 -8.18
N ILE A 21 -10.59 11.08 -7.61
CA ILE A 21 -11.71 11.71 -6.91
C ILE A 21 -11.71 11.33 -5.42
N ASP A 22 -12.65 11.89 -4.65
CA ASP A 22 -12.84 11.59 -3.21
C ASP A 22 -11.68 12.04 -2.31
N TRP A 23 -11.30 13.31 -2.46
CA TRP A 23 -10.34 14.00 -1.59
C TRP A 23 -10.92 14.37 -0.21
N GLY A 24 -11.66 13.46 0.43
CA GLY A 24 -12.25 13.69 1.76
C GLY A 24 -11.22 13.68 2.90
N TRP A 25 -10.06 13.04 2.69
CA TRP A 25 -9.00 12.87 3.69
C TRP A 25 -7.60 13.26 3.18
N PRO A 26 -7.42 14.45 2.59
CA PRO A 26 -6.11 14.86 2.11
C PRO A 26 -5.16 15.05 3.29
N SER A 27 -3.93 14.60 3.15
CA SER A 27 -2.92 14.71 4.21
C SER A 27 -1.57 15.14 3.68
N ALA A 28 -0.83 15.89 4.50
CA ALA A 28 0.57 16.22 4.25
C ALA A 28 1.48 15.04 4.65
N GLY A 29 2.53 14.79 3.85
CA GLY A 29 3.64 13.92 4.21
C GLY A 29 4.38 13.39 2.97
N ALA A 30 5.09 12.28 3.12
CA ALA A 30 5.93 11.70 2.07
C ALA A 30 5.17 11.21 0.81
N ALA A 31 5.61 11.69 -0.36
CA ALA A 31 4.94 11.47 -1.66
C ALA A 31 4.88 10.01 -2.14
N TRP A 32 5.56 9.07 -1.48
CA TRP A 32 5.55 7.64 -1.81
C TRP A 32 4.43 6.86 -1.12
N VAL A 33 3.79 7.41 -0.10
CA VAL A 33 2.83 6.67 0.75
C VAL A 33 1.60 6.22 -0.04
N ASP A 34 1.03 7.07 -0.89
CA ASP A 34 -0.13 6.69 -1.72
C ASP A 34 0.22 5.51 -2.65
N THR A 35 1.41 5.51 -3.24
CA THR A 35 1.90 4.39 -4.05
C THR A 35 2.07 3.12 -3.22
N ALA A 36 2.63 3.22 -2.01
CA ALA A 36 2.77 2.08 -1.11
C ALA A 36 1.41 1.48 -0.69
N LEU A 37 0.41 2.33 -0.46
CA LEU A 37 -0.96 1.88 -0.17
C LEU A 37 -1.59 1.20 -1.39
N LEU A 38 -1.31 1.67 -2.61
CA LEU A 38 -1.73 1.01 -3.85
C LEU A 38 -1.09 -0.36 -4.04
N VAL A 39 0.17 -0.58 -3.62
CA VAL A 39 0.78 -1.93 -3.66
C VAL A 39 -0.08 -2.94 -2.90
N ILE A 40 -0.56 -2.59 -1.71
CA ILE A 40 -1.46 -3.44 -0.92
C ILE A 40 -2.77 -3.70 -1.67
N ARG A 41 -3.31 -2.70 -2.38
CA ARG A 41 -4.52 -2.84 -3.21
C ARG A 41 -4.29 -3.74 -4.42
N LEU A 42 -3.13 -3.70 -5.06
CA LEU A 42 -2.77 -4.60 -6.15
C LEU A 42 -2.66 -6.04 -5.68
N ILE A 43 -2.04 -6.27 -4.51
CA ILE A 43 -1.97 -7.61 -3.92
C ILE A 43 -3.37 -8.12 -3.55
N LEU A 44 -4.22 -7.25 -3.00
CA LEU A 44 -5.65 -7.56 -2.78
C LEU A 44 -6.37 -7.96 -4.07
N ALA A 45 -6.03 -7.36 -5.20
CA ALA A 45 -6.56 -7.65 -6.52
C ALA A 45 -5.99 -8.94 -7.16
N GLY A 46 -4.97 -9.56 -6.55
CA GLY A 46 -4.43 -10.86 -6.95
C GLY A 46 -2.98 -10.84 -7.47
N HIS A 47 -2.34 -9.67 -7.52
CA HIS A 47 -0.91 -9.59 -7.88
C HIS A 47 -0.02 -10.12 -6.75
N THR A 48 1.13 -10.67 -7.12
CA THR A 48 2.18 -11.00 -6.14
C THR A 48 2.83 -9.73 -5.57
N PRO A 49 3.44 -9.78 -4.38
CA PRO A 49 4.22 -8.65 -3.86
C PRO A 49 5.28 -8.15 -4.85
N ALA A 50 5.98 -9.05 -5.53
CA ALA A 50 7.02 -8.69 -6.50
C ALA A 50 6.46 -7.94 -7.71
N GLU A 51 5.34 -8.38 -8.29
CA GLU A 51 4.68 -7.69 -9.41
C GLU A 51 4.18 -6.31 -9.00
N ALA A 52 3.56 -6.21 -7.83
CA ALA A 52 3.01 -4.96 -7.33
C ALA A 52 4.13 -3.95 -6.97
N GLU A 53 5.22 -4.40 -6.35
CA GLU A 53 6.41 -3.57 -6.11
C GLU A 53 7.09 -3.16 -7.42
N ALA A 54 7.17 -4.04 -8.42
CA ALA A 54 7.74 -3.70 -9.73
C ALA A 54 6.97 -2.56 -10.41
N TRP A 55 5.63 -2.58 -10.35
CA TRP A 55 4.81 -1.44 -10.79
C TRP A 55 5.09 -0.19 -9.93
N ALA A 56 5.15 -0.32 -8.61
CA ALA A 56 5.38 0.82 -7.73
C ALA A 56 6.74 1.50 -8.00
N HIS A 57 7.77 0.73 -8.36
CA HIS A 57 9.08 1.26 -8.74
C HIS A 57 9.06 2.08 -10.04
N THR A 58 8.02 2.00 -10.87
CA THR A 58 7.86 2.90 -12.02
C THR A 58 7.39 4.29 -11.61
N VAL A 59 6.93 4.47 -10.36
CA VAL A 59 6.50 5.77 -9.81
C VAL A 59 7.71 6.48 -9.19
N PRO A 60 8.12 7.67 -9.70
CA PRO A 60 9.35 8.32 -9.26
C PRO A 60 9.45 8.55 -7.76
N SER A 61 8.36 8.98 -7.11
CA SER A 61 8.35 9.24 -5.66
C SER A 61 8.58 7.98 -4.82
N PHE A 62 8.13 6.81 -5.30
CA PHE A 62 8.29 5.55 -4.59
C PHE A 62 9.67 4.92 -4.83
N SER A 63 10.24 5.08 -6.02
CA SER A 63 11.50 4.45 -6.44
C SER A 63 12.69 4.70 -5.49
N THR A 64 12.69 5.82 -4.76
CA THR A 64 13.75 6.20 -3.81
C THR A 64 13.41 5.89 -2.34
N THR A 65 12.29 5.21 -2.08
CA THR A 65 11.83 4.88 -0.73
C THR A 65 12.74 3.84 -0.09
N SER A 66 13.18 4.09 1.16
CA SER A 66 13.97 3.10 1.89
C SER A 66 13.13 1.88 2.25
N ARG A 67 13.77 0.70 2.27
CA ARG A 67 13.11 -0.55 2.68
C ARG A 67 12.59 -0.48 4.11
N ASP A 68 13.31 0.21 5.00
CA ASP A 68 12.91 0.40 6.39
C ASP A 68 11.64 1.25 6.53
N HIS A 69 11.50 2.34 5.76
CA HIS A 69 10.28 3.14 5.77
C HIS A 69 9.08 2.36 5.23
N LEU A 70 9.29 1.56 4.18
CA LEU A 70 8.24 0.70 3.64
C LEU A 70 7.82 -0.38 4.65
N ALA A 71 8.78 -1.02 5.32
CA ALA A 71 8.52 -1.99 6.38
C ALA A 71 7.76 -1.37 7.56
N ALA A 72 8.11 -0.14 7.96
CA ALA A 72 7.40 0.58 9.03
C ALA A 72 5.95 0.91 8.65
N LEU A 73 5.72 1.48 7.46
CA LEU A 73 4.37 1.81 6.99
C LEU A 73 3.50 0.55 6.86
N THR A 74 4.02 -0.50 6.21
CA THR A 74 3.26 -1.73 5.98
C THR A 74 2.93 -2.44 7.29
N SER A 75 3.83 -2.42 8.28
CA SER A 75 3.56 -2.92 9.63
C SER A 75 2.44 -2.15 10.32
N TYR A 76 2.44 -0.80 10.20
CA TYR A 76 1.34 0.02 10.70
C TYR A 76 0.00 -0.34 10.05
N VAL A 77 -0.04 -0.45 8.72
CA VAL A 77 -1.26 -0.78 7.97
C VAL A 77 -1.75 -2.19 8.32
N ALA A 78 -0.84 -3.15 8.50
CA ALA A 78 -1.17 -4.50 8.95
C ALA A 78 -1.82 -4.49 10.34
N GLY A 79 -1.26 -3.72 11.29
CA GLY A 79 -1.83 -3.53 12.62
C GLY A 79 -3.23 -2.90 12.56
N LEU A 80 -3.39 -1.81 11.81
CA LEU A 80 -4.65 -1.10 11.64
C LEU A 80 -5.77 -2.03 11.12
N TRP A 81 -5.51 -2.77 10.04
CA TRP A 81 -6.52 -3.67 9.47
C TRP A 81 -6.78 -4.89 10.35
N THR A 82 -5.78 -5.38 11.07
CA THR A 82 -5.96 -6.44 12.06
C THR A 82 -6.89 -5.98 13.18
N TYR A 83 -6.68 -4.77 13.72
CA TYR A 83 -7.56 -4.18 14.73
C TYR A 83 -8.99 -4.01 14.21
N ARG A 84 -9.17 -3.41 13.03
CA ARG A 84 -10.50 -3.19 12.42
C ARG A 84 -11.26 -4.49 12.16
N ALA A 85 -10.54 -5.55 11.76
CA ALA A 85 -11.13 -6.86 11.56
C ALA A 85 -11.53 -7.54 12.87
N ALA A 86 -10.74 -7.36 13.93
CA ALA A 86 -11.04 -7.90 15.25
C ALA A 86 -12.18 -7.15 15.96
N SER A 87 -12.31 -5.84 15.73
CA SER A 87 -13.34 -5.00 16.35
C SER A 87 -14.69 -5.04 15.64
N GLY A 88 -14.81 -5.74 14.50
CA GLY A 88 -16.05 -5.85 13.73
C GLY A 88 -16.48 -4.54 13.05
N GLN A 89 -15.63 -3.52 13.01
CA GLN A 89 -15.96 -2.20 12.47
C GLN A 89 -16.24 -2.22 10.96
N ILE A 90 -15.63 -3.15 10.23
CA ILE A 90 -15.75 -3.24 8.76
C ILE A 90 -16.05 -4.68 8.36
N PRO A 91 -17.24 -4.96 7.79
CA PRO A 91 -17.59 -6.28 7.27
C PRO A 91 -16.55 -6.80 6.28
N HIS A 92 -16.28 -8.11 6.31
CA HIS A 92 -15.38 -8.80 5.37
C HIS A 92 -13.92 -8.26 5.35
N SER A 93 -13.49 -7.53 6.37
CA SER A 93 -12.13 -6.96 6.45
C SER A 93 -11.04 -7.97 6.79
N HIS A 94 -11.38 -9.21 7.22
CA HIS A 94 -10.40 -10.25 7.56
C HIS A 94 -9.45 -10.59 6.41
N ARG A 95 -9.93 -10.60 5.15
CA ARG A 95 -9.07 -10.84 3.97
C ARG A 95 -8.04 -9.73 3.81
N ARG A 96 -8.47 -8.47 3.99
CA ARG A 96 -7.60 -7.29 3.91
C ARG A 96 -6.56 -7.29 5.03
N ALA A 97 -6.96 -7.62 6.25
CA ALA A 97 -6.06 -7.76 7.38
C ALA A 97 -4.99 -8.83 7.17
N ARG A 98 -5.37 -10.00 6.61
CA ARG A 98 -4.44 -11.08 6.28
C ARG A 98 -3.41 -10.61 5.25
N ILE A 99 -3.86 -10.08 4.11
CA ILE A 99 -2.97 -9.63 3.04
C ILE A 99 -2.03 -8.51 3.50
N ALA A 100 -2.53 -7.56 4.31
CA ALA A 100 -1.69 -6.51 4.87
C ALA A 100 -0.58 -7.10 5.78
N ARG A 101 -0.89 -8.11 6.61
CA ARG A 101 0.11 -8.80 7.45
C ARG A 101 1.14 -9.57 6.61
N ASP A 102 0.68 -10.31 5.62
CA ASP A 102 1.56 -11.11 4.76
C ASP A 102 2.54 -10.21 3.99
N TYR A 103 2.06 -9.07 3.48
CA TYR A 103 2.91 -8.08 2.81
C TYR A 103 3.86 -7.37 3.79
N ALA A 104 3.41 -7.01 4.99
CA ALA A 104 4.30 -6.44 6.01
C ALA A 104 5.44 -7.40 6.37
N ALA A 105 5.15 -8.69 6.52
CA ALA A 105 6.19 -9.71 6.77
C ALA A 105 7.20 -9.81 5.62
N HIS A 106 6.74 -9.68 4.36
CA HIS A 106 7.61 -9.59 3.19
C HIS A 106 8.54 -8.38 3.26
N CYS A 107 7.99 -7.18 3.51
CA CYS A 107 8.79 -5.96 3.58
C CYS A 107 9.80 -5.98 4.74
N VAL A 108 9.41 -6.46 5.92
CA VAL A 108 10.31 -6.60 7.08
C VAL A 108 11.46 -7.55 6.77
N THR A 109 11.17 -8.71 6.16
CA THR A 109 12.21 -9.68 5.76
C THR A 109 13.21 -9.07 4.77
N ASN A 110 12.71 -8.32 3.79
CA ASN A 110 13.55 -7.65 2.80
C ASN A 110 14.38 -6.50 3.38
N ALA A 111 13.84 -5.77 4.37
CA ALA A 111 14.57 -4.74 5.09
C ALA A 111 15.72 -5.35 5.91
N SER A 112 15.48 -6.43 6.66
CA SER A 112 16.52 -7.12 7.44
C SER A 112 17.66 -7.65 6.58
N ARG A 113 17.37 -8.17 5.37
CA ARG A 113 18.41 -8.63 4.43
C ARG A 113 19.33 -7.50 3.95
N HIS A 114 18.83 -6.27 3.88
CA HIS A 114 19.67 -5.13 3.49
C HIS A 114 20.75 -4.84 4.53
N HIS A 115 20.44 -4.99 5.82
CA HIS A 115 21.37 -4.73 6.93
C HIS A 115 22.47 -5.79 7.10
N ILE A 116 22.35 -6.98 6.50
CA ILE A 116 23.37 -8.07 6.61
C ILE A 116 24.48 -7.92 5.55
N HIS A 117 24.27 -7.08 4.52
CA HIS A 117 25.19 -6.89 3.39
C HIS A 117 25.84 -5.50 3.34
N VAL A 118 25.79 -4.73 4.43
CA VAL A 118 26.47 -3.42 4.59
C VAL A 118 27.69 -3.56 5.48
#